data_AF-A0A2S3QS40-F1
#
_entry.id   AF-A0A2S3QS40-F1
#
_cell.length_a   1.000
_cell.length_b   1.000
_cell.length_c   1.000
_cell.angle_alpha   90.00
_cell.angle_beta   90.00
_cell.angle_gamma   90.00
#
_symmetry.space_group_name_H-M   'P 1'
#
loop_
_entity.id
_entity.type
_entity.pdbx_description
1 polymer ?
#
loop_
_entity_poly.entity_id
_entity_poly.type
_entity_poly.pdbx_seq_one_letter_code
_entity_poly.pdbx_strand_id
1 'polypeptide(L)'
;MKKLIFITAIMALTSCVAPRETRSIYDTNSSGSGSSVGSGGGSSVIDIDDSGSSTSNGSNANIPSAIAHCSWSLDGQTGFANTSNSHLGPNTICQSRTNETQIYVQLKNPDTNSRVCVIPTSEASGNSIYLGSAQCKYINSSGTISLFNLTKNRDYGRYQQFRINGVMVMKEKSYEFPSPFNRELISYDAYFMCSINVDLYNDRTYCDAFKSKGEYFYKSF
;
A
#
# COMPACT_ATOMS: atom_id res chain seq x y z
N MET A 1 -35.03 4.07 55.47
CA MET A 1 -35.18 4.91 54.27
C MET A 1 -33.81 5.03 53.62
N LYS A 2 -33.67 4.44 52.43
CA LYS A 2 -32.42 4.33 51.66
C LYS A 2 -32.37 5.45 50.61
N LYS A 3 -31.15 5.79 50.18
CA LYS A 3 -30.75 6.54 48.97
C LYS A 3 -30.38 8.01 49.20
N LEU A 4 -29.08 8.25 49.42
CA LEU A 4 -28.45 9.55 49.15
C LEU A 4 -26.92 9.40 48.98
N ILE A 5 -26.49 8.49 48.09
CA ILE A 5 -25.10 8.46 47.59
C ILE A 5 -25.20 7.91 46.17
N PHE A 6 -25.24 8.75 45.12
CA PHE A 6 -24.89 8.37 43.73
C PHE A 6 -24.98 9.55 42.74
N ILE A 7 -24.46 10.75 43.05
CA ILE A 7 -24.34 11.82 42.03
C ILE A 7 -23.05 12.61 42.26
N THR A 8 -21.89 12.02 41.94
CA THR A 8 -20.60 12.77 41.82
C THR A 8 -19.51 12.00 41.07
N ALA A 9 -19.87 11.15 40.10
CA ALA A 9 -18.90 10.35 39.33
C ALA A 9 -19.16 10.33 37.81
N ILE A 10 -19.68 11.42 37.22
CA ILE A 10 -19.91 11.53 35.76
C ILE A 10 -19.40 12.88 35.22
N MET A 11 -18.20 13.32 35.62
CA MET A 11 -17.54 14.49 35.02
C MET A 11 -16.02 14.32 34.84
N ALA A 12 -15.54 13.09 34.58
CA ALA A 12 -14.11 12.82 34.37
C ALA A 12 -13.79 12.15 33.02
N LEU A 13 -14.60 12.36 31.99
CA LEU A 13 -14.33 11.83 30.63
C LEU A 13 -14.43 12.90 29.53
N THR A 14 -14.02 14.13 29.82
CA THR A 14 -13.72 15.10 28.77
C THR A 14 -12.34 14.79 28.17
N SER A 15 -12.37 13.92 27.16
CA SER A 15 -11.52 13.94 25.96
C SER A 15 -10.27 14.85 25.98
N CYS A 16 -9.12 14.28 26.28
CA CYS A 16 -7.87 14.75 25.68
C CYS A 16 -7.86 14.24 24.22
N VAL A 17 -8.39 15.02 23.28
CA VAL A 17 -8.05 14.82 21.87
C VAL A 17 -6.63 15.36 21.72
N ALA A 18 -5.65 14.48 21.57
CA ALA A 18 -4.29 14.90 21.24
C ALA A 18 -4.35 15.72 19.94
N PRO A 19 -3.69 16.89 19.86
CA PRO A 19 -3.70 17.70 18.66
C PRO A 19 -3.17 16.86 17.49
N ARG A 20 -3.96 16.73 16.43
CA ARG A 20 -3.48 16.28 15.12
C ARG A 20 -2.37 17.23 14.71
N GLU A 21 -1.15 16.74 14.61
CA GLU A 21 -0.08 17.47 13.94
C GLU A 21 -0.51 17.74 12.49
N THR A 22 -0.77 19.00 12.20
CA THR A 22 -0.77 19.52 10.84
C THR A 22 0.64 19.40 10.30
N ARG A 23 0.81 18.67 9.19
CA ARG A 23 2.08 18.64 8.44
C ARG A 23 2.55 20.07 8.20
N SER A 24 3.68 20.43 8.80
CA SER A 24 4.47 21.59 8.43
C SER A 24 4.90 21.43 6.96
N ILE A 25 4.34 22.28 6.11
CA ILE A 25 4.86 22.58 4.78
C ILE A 25 5.68 23.84 4.99
N TYR A 26 6.94 23.82 4.55
CA TYR A 26 8.02 24.80 4.74
C TYR A 26 8.98 24.49 5.90
N ASP A 27 10.03 23.74 5.59
CA ASP A 27 11.38 24.16 5.93
C ASP A 27 12.26 24.10 4.67
N THR A 28 12.75 25.27 4.30
CA THR A 28 13.59 25.54 3.14
C THR A 28 15.05 25.62 3.62
N ASN A 29 15.95 25.06 2.80
CA ASN A 29 17.40 25.29 2.72
C ASN A 29 18.35 24.64 3.75
N SER A 30 19.15 23.70 3.23
CA SER A 30 20.60 23.75 3.41
C SER A 30 21.32 23.27 2.13
N SER A 31 22.15 24.16 1.60
CA SER A 31 23.12 24.01 0.51
C SER A 31 24.10 22.84 0.68
N GLY A 32 24.46 22.16 -0.41
CA GLY A 32 25.55 21.18 -0.42
C GLY A 32 25.82 20.55 -1.80
N SER A 33 26.77 21.16 -2.52
CA SER A 33 27.73 20.60 -3.48
C SER A 33 27.26 19.72 -4.65
N GLY A 34 27.56 20.20 -5.86
CA GLY A 34 27.41 19.47 -7.10
C GLY A 34 28.42 18.34 -7.31
N SER A 35 28.01 17.40 -8.16
CA SER A 35 28.89 16.55 -8.94
C SER A 35 28.16 16.18 -10.22
N SER A 36 28.60 16.77 -11.32
CA SER A 36 28.26 16.38 -12.68
C SER A 36 28.74 14.95 -12.93
N VAL A 37 27.82 14.03 -13.21
CA VAL A 37 28.15 12.70 -13.75
C VAL A 37 27.56 12.64 -15.16
N GLY A 38 28.46 12.42 -16.12
CA GLY A 38 28.19 12.50 -17.55
C GLY A 38 27.21 11.43 -18.05
N SER A 39 26.48 11.81 -19.10
CA SER A 39 25.76 10.89 -19.97
C SER A 39 26.69 9.83 -20.55
N GLY A 40 26.45 8.57 -20.20
CA GLY A 40 27.04 7.38 -20.79
C GLY A 40 25.95 6.31 -20.95
N GLY A 41 25.83 5.76 -22.16
CA GLY A 41 24.68 4.98 -22.61
C GLY A 41 24.51 3.59 -21.98
N GLY A 42 23.23 3.19 -21.90
CA GLY A 42 22.75 1.84 -22.17
C GLY A 42 23.30 0.69 -21.31
N SER A 43 22.83 0.59 -20.06
CA SER A 43 22.78 -0.70 -19.36
C SER A 43 21.58 -0.69 -18.41
N SER A 44 20.61 -1.58 -18.65
CA SER A 44 19.37 -1.70 -17.87
C SER A 44 19.68 -2.32 -16.50
N VAL A 45 20.21 -1.51 -15.58
CA VAL A 45 20.36 -1.90 -14.18
C VAL A 45 18.99 -1.81 -13.53
N ILE A 46 18.41 -2.94 -13.11
CA ILE A 46 17.24 -2.93 -12.25
C ILE A 46 17.66 -2.45 -10.87
N ASP A 47 16.99 -1.41 -10.39
CA ASP A 47 17.19 -0.84 -9.06
C ASP A 47 16.22 -1.49 -8.07
N ILE A 48 16.71 -1.81 -6.88
CA ILE A 48 15.92 -2.41 -5.80
C ILE A 48 15.95 -1.46 -4.63
N ASP A 49 14.79 -0.88 -4.30
CA ASP A 49 14.61 -0.01 -3.12
C ASP A 49 14.59 -0.88 -1.86
N ASP A 50 15.74 -1.41 -1.44
CA ASP A 50 15.92 -2.08 -0.16
C ASP A 50 16.81 -1.23 0.76
N SER A 51 16.50 -1.23 2.05
CA SER A 51 17.28 -0.54 3.09
C SER A 51 18.63 -1.23 3.37
N GLY A 52 18.88 -2.39 2.77
CA GLY A 52 20.17 -3.08 2.81
C GLY A 52 21.08 -2.58 1.69
N SER A 53 22.21 -1.97 2.03
CA SER A 53 23.20 -1.50 1.04
C SER A 53 23.70 -2.67 0.17
N SER A 54 23.22 -2.77 -1.06
CA SER A 54 23.86 -3.57 -2.10
C SER A 54 24.55 -2.62 -3.07
N THR A 55 25.86 -2.43 -2.87
CA THR A 55 26.76 -1.91 -3.90
C THR A 55 26.69 -2.84 -5.11
N SER A 56 26.02 -2.41 -6.18
CA SER A 56 25.93 -3.14 -7.44
C SER A 56 27.08 -2.73 -8.36
N ASN A 57 28.04 -3.64 -8.55
CA ASN A 57 29.06 -3.56 -9.58
C ASN A 57 28.73 -4.63 -10.64
N GLY A 58 28.33 -4.22 -11.84
CA GLY A 58 28.32 -5.08 -13.03
C GLY A 58 27.04 -5.89 -13.33
N SER A 59 26.34 -5.45 -14.38
CA SER A 59 25.65 -6.21 -15.46
C SER A 59 24.66 -7.36 -15.20
N ASN A 60 24.38 -7.77 -13.97
CA ASN A 60 23.22 -8.60 -13.66
C ASN A 60 22.56 -8.05 -12.39
N ALA A 61 21.30 -7.62 -12.48
CA ALA A 61 20.54 -7.26 -11.29
C ALA A 61 20.49 -8.47 -10.35
N ASN A 62 21.19 -8.39 -9.23
CA ASN A 62 21.25 -9.48 -8.26
C ASN A 62 19.95 -9.47 -7.45
N ILE A 63 18.91 -10.10 -7.99
CA ILE A 63 17.61 -10.22 -7.33
C ILE A 63 17.78 -11.03 -6.03
N PRO A 64 17.43 -10.48 -4.84
CA PRO A 64 17.56 -11.19 -3.58
C PRO A 64 16.81 -12.52 -3.58
N SER A 65 17.39 -13.55 -2.95
CA SER A 65 16.81 -14.90 -2.87
C SER A 65 15.40 -14.92 -2.24
N ALA A 66 15.10 -13.95 -1.37
CA ALA A 66 13.78 -13.75 -0.77
C ALA A 66 12.66 -13.52 -1.81
N ILE A 67 13.00 -12.94 -2.97
CA ILE A 67 12.06 -12.58 -4.05
C ILE A 67 12.42 -13.17 -5.42
N ALA A 68 13.53 -13.91 -5.53
CA ALA A 68 13.99 -14.54 -6.77
C ALA A 68 13.02 -15.59 -7.34
N HIS A 69 12.02 -16.01 -6.56
CA HIS A 69 10.98 -16.95 -6.98
C HIS A 69 9.86 -16.31 -7.82
N CYS A 70 9.83 -14.98 -7.92
CA CYS A 70 8.87 -14.23 -8.74
C CYS A 70 9.48 -13.86 -10.10
N SER A 71 8.62 -13.69 -11.10
CA SER A 71 9.04 -13.25 -12.44
C SER A 71 9.22 -11.73 -12.48
N TRP A 72 10.47 -11.27 -12.56
CA TRP A 72 10.82 -9.86 -12.63
C TRP A 72 11.22 -9.46 -14.05
N SER A 73 10.88 -8.24 -14.43
CA SER A 73 11.39 -7.64 -15.66
C SER A 73 12.80 -7.13 -15.43
N LEU A 74 13.77 -7.68 -16.15
CA LEU A 74 15.19 -7.27 -16.05
C LEU A 74 15.56 -6.13 -17.00
N ASP A 75 14.71 -5.87 -17.99
CA ASP A 75 14.85 -4.82 -19.01
C ASP A 75 13.85 -3.66 -18.79
N GLY A 76 12.92 -3.79 -17.84
CA GLY A 76 11.81 -2.87 -17.63
C GLY A 76 10.74 -2.89 -18.74
N GLN A 77 10.78 -3.86 -19.65
CA GLN A 77 9.91 -3.95 -20.84
C GLN A 77 9.15 -5.29 -20.94
N THR A 78 9.81 -6.40 -20.61
CA THR A 78 9.29 -7.77 -20.73
C THR A 78 9.57 -8.58 -19.46
N GLY A 79 8.88 -9.73 -19.27
CA GLY A 79 9.13 -10.61 -18.10
C GLY A 79 8.33 -10.29 -16.83
N PHE A 80 7.36 -9.38 -16.90
CA PHE A 80 6.41 -9.12 -15.80
C PHE A 80 5.51 -10.33 -15.55
N ALA A 81 5.22 -10.64 -14.29
CA ALA A 81 4.41 -11.79 -13.88
C ALA A 81 2.94 -11.67 -14.34
N ASN A 82 2.40 -10.46 -14.35
CA ASN A 82 1.09 -10.13 -14.90
C ASN A 82 1.26 -9.24 -16.13
N THR A 83 0.63 -9.59 -17.25
CA THR A 83 0.77 -8.88 -18.52
C THR A 83 -0.49 -8.11 -18.95
N SER A 84 -1.61 -8.25 -18.24
CA SER A 84 -2.93 -7.78 -18.72
C SER A 84 -3.79 -7.12 -17.65
N ASN A 85 -3.24 -6.77 -16.48
CA ASN A 85 -4.01 -6.07 -15.45
C ASN A 85 -4.50 -4.69 -15.95
N SER A 86 -5.81 -4.46 -15.89
CA SER A 86 -6.43 -3.24 -16.41
C SER A 86 -6.16 -1.98 -15.58
N HIS A 87 -5.88 -2.11 -14.28
CA HIS A 87 -5.70 -0.97 -13.38
C HIS A 87 -4.23 -0.48 -13.33
N LEU A 88 -3.30 -1.41 -13.18
CA LEU A 88 -1.85 -1.15 -13.06
C LEU A 88 -1.09 -1.33 -14.38
N GLY A 89 -1.69 -1.98 -15.39
CA GLY A 89 -0.94 -2.46 -16.56
C GLY A 89 -0.06 -3.68 -16.20
N PRO A 90 0.87 -4.08 -17.09
CA PRO A 90 1.81 -5.16 -16.79
C PRO A 90 2.62 -4.87 -15.52
N ASN A 91 2.69 -5.84 -14.61
CA ASN A 91 3.29 -5.68 -13.29
C ASN A 91 3.79 -7.01 -12.71
N THR A 92 4.67 -6.89 -11.72
CA THR A 92 5.03 -7.98 -10.81
C THR A 92 4.80 -7.52 -9.39
N ILE A 93 4.03 -8.31 -8.63
CA ILE A 93 3.81 -8.11 -7.20
C ILE A 93 4.17 -9.41 -6.49
N CYS A 94 5.12 -9.32 -5.57
CA CYS A 94 5.75 -10.47 -4.94
C CYS A 94 5.86 -10.27 -3.44
N GLN A 95 5.47 -11.28 -2.66
CA GLN A 95 5.72 -11.30 -1.22
C GLN A 95 7.09 -11.93 -0.96
N SER A 96 7.85 -11.38 -0.01
CA SER A 96 9.09 -12.00 0.45
C SER A 96 8.83 -13.35 1.11
N ARG A 97 9.63 -14.36 0.77
CA ARG A 97 9.59 -15.68 1.44
C ARG A 97 10.09 -15.66 2.88
N THR A 98 10.89 -14.66 3.24
CA THR A 98 11.49 -14.55 4.59
C THR A 98 10.71 -13.62 5.50
N ASN A 99 9.85 -12.76 4.95
CA ASN A 99 9.03 -11.83 5.73
C ASN A 99 7.71 -11.50 5.02
N GLU A 100 6.58 -11.97 5.57
CA GLU A 100 5.25 -11.75 4.97
C GLU A 100 4.82 -10.27 4.91
N THR A 101 5.44 -9.39 5.69
CA THR A 101 5.15 -7.95 5.68
C THR A 101 5.88 -7.19 4.58
N GLN A 102 6.77 -7.84 3.84
CA GLN A 102 7.56 -7.22 2.77
C GLN A 102 6.99 -7.60 1.40
N ILE A 103 6.43 -6.61 0.72
CA ILE A 103 5.85 -6.76 -0.61
C ILE A 103 6.66 -5.94 -1.60
N TYR A 104 7.08 -6.56 -2.69
CA TYR A 104 7.85 -5.94 -3.74
C TYR A 104 6.96 -5.74 -4.97
N VAL A 105 7.01 -4.54 -5.55
CA VAL A 105 6.18 -4.14 -6.69
C VAL A 105 7.06 -3.58 -7.79
N GLN A 106 6.86 -4.08 -9.01
CA GLN A 106 7.44 -3.53 -10.25
C GLN A 106 6.32 -3.28 -11.25
N LEU A 107 6.29 -2.09 -11.85
CA LEU A 107 5.27 -1.69 -12.83
C LEU A 107 5.92 -1.41 -14.17
N LYS A 108 5.33 -1.86 -15.29
CA LYS A 108 5.84 -1.51 -16.62
C LYS A 108 5.62 -0.03 -16.95
N ASN A 109 4.46 0.50 -16.60
CA ASN A 109 4.05 1.87 -16.90
C ASN A 109 3.69 2.59 -15.60
N PRO A 110 4.68 2.95 -14.77
CA PRO A 110 4.42 3.72 -13.56
C PRO A 110 3.75 5.06 -13.88
N ASP A 111 2.84 5.49 -13.02
CA ASP A 111 2.23 6.81 -13.10
C ASP A 111 3.00 7.76 -12.19
N THR A 112 3.77 8.68 -12.77
CA THR A 112 4.62 9.62 -12.02
C THR A 112 3.81 10.65 -11.22
N ASN A 113 2.51 10.79 -11.49
CA ASN A 113 1.64 11.76 -10.82
C ASN A 113 0.83 11.15 -9.67
N SER A 114 0.92 9.85 -9.43
CA SER A 114 0.18 9.19 -8.35
C SER A 114 1.03 8.16 -7.63
N ARG A 115 0.80 8.01 -6.33
CA ARG A 115 1.43 6.96 -5.54
C ARG A 115 0.73 5.63 -5.79
N VAL A 116 1.47 4.54 -5.71
CA VAL A 116 0.93 3.18 -5.61
C VAL A 116 0.80 2.85 -4.14
N CYS A 117 -0.40 2.47 -3.72
CA CYS A 117 -0.73 2.09 -2.36
C CYS A 117 -0.93 0.58 -2.28
N VAL A 118 -0.24 -0.06 -1.33
CA VAL A 118 -0.36 -1.49 -1.03
C VAL A 118 -0.97 -1.63 0.35
N ILE A 119 -2.05 -2.40 0.45
CA ILE A 119 -2.80 -2.64 1.69
C ILE A 119 -2.70 -4.12 2.02
N PRO A 120 -2.19 -4.49 3.20
CA PRO A 120 -2.10 -5.90 3.61
C PRO A 120 -3.50 -6.46 3.82
N THR A 121 -3.75 -7.67 3.34
CA THR A 121 -5.02 -8.37 3.53
C THR A 121 -4.79 -9.80 4.00
N SER A 122 -5.80 -10.37 4.66
CA SER A 122 -5.93 -11.79 4.92
C SER A 122 -7.21 -12.29 4.30
N GLU A 123 -7.12 -13.34 3.50
CA GLU A 123 -8.25 -14.06 2.96
C GLU A 123 -8.51 -15.31 3.79
N ALA A 124 -9.74 -15.43 4.27
CA ALA A 124 -10.27 -16.65 4.88
C ALA A 124 -11.71 -16.85 4.38
N SER A 125 -12.03 -18.07 3.95
CA SER A 125 -13.39 -18.45 3.53
C SER A 125 -14.00 -17.55 2.43
N GLY A 126 -13.17 -17.09 1.49
CA GLY A 126 -13.59 -16.28 0.34
C GLY A 126 -13.84 -14.79 0.63
N ASN A 127 -13.58 -14.32 1.85
CA ASN A 127 -13.61 -12.90 2.19
C ASN A 127 -12.19 -12.40 2.46
N SER A 128 -11.82 -11.29 1.81
CA SER A 128 -10.57 -10.58 2.08
C SER A 128 -10.79 -9.49 3.12
N ILE A 129 -9.98 -9.51 4.17
CA ILE A 129 -10.02 -8.59 5.32
C ILE A 129 -8.71 -7.80 5.29
N TYR A 130 -8.74 -6.46 5.14
CA TYR A 130 -7.52 -5.68 5.32
C TYR A 130 -6.97 -5.84 6.74
N LEU A 131 -5.65 -5.74 6.92
CA LEU A 131 -4.98 -5.98 8.19
C LEU A 131 -4.35 -4.71 8.77
N GLY A 132 -4.17 -3.68 7.95
CA GLY A 132 -3.59 -2.42 8.38
C GLY A 132 -3.63 -1.33 7.32
N SER A 133 -2.93 -0.24 7.63
CA SER A 133 -2.86 0.98 6.83
C SER A 133 -2.26 0.75 5.45
N ALA A 134 -2.72 1.55 4.49
CA ALA A 134 -2.12 1.62 3.17
C ALA A 134 -0.69 2.15 3.26
N GLN A 135 0.26 1.47 2.61
CA GLN A 135 1.61 1.98 2.40
C GLN A 135 1.72 2.49 0.98
N CYS A 136 1.98 3.77 0.81
CA CYS A 136 1.92 4.45 -0.49
C CYS A 136 3.27 5.05 -0.87
N LYS A 137 3.78 4.71 -2.06
CA LYS A 137 5.04 5.21 -2.61
C LYS A 137 4.89 5.62 -4.07
N TYR A 138 5.68 6.58 -4.52
CA TYR A 138 5.88 6.79 -5.96
C TYR A 138 6.78 5.69 -6.51
N ILE A 139 6.41 5.15 -7.67
CA ILE A 139 7.27 4.28 -8.46
C ILE A 139 7.58 5.09 -9.71
N ASN A 140 8.85 5.44 -9.94
CA ASN A 140 9.22 6.43 -10.96
C ASN A 140 9.78 5.80 -12.25
N SER A 141 10.07 4.49 -12.23
CA SER A 141 10.70 3.80 -13.35
C SER A 141 10.22 2.35 -13.44
N SER A 142 10.13 1.82 -14.66
CA SER A 142 9.83 0.42 -14.89
C SER A 142 10.99 -0.52 -14.54
N GLY A 143 12.20 0.05 -14.44
CA GLY A 143 13.40 -0.64 -13.97
C GLY A 143 13.53 -0.70 -12.45
N THR A 144 12.54 -0.28 -11.66
CA THR A 144 12.63 -0.27 -10.19
C THR A 144 11.72 -1.31 -9.57
N ILE A 145 12.29 -2.17 -8.72
CA ILE A 145 11.54 -3.05 -7.81
C ILE A 145 11.42 -2.32 -6.46
N SER A 146 10.19 -1.88 -6.15
CA SER A 146 9.91 -1.07 -4.96
C SER A 146 9.45 -1.93 -3.78
N LEU A 147 10.13 -1.81 -2.63
CA LEU A 147 9.72 -2.48 -1.38
C LEU A 147 8.64 -1.69 -0.64
N PHE A 148 7.60 -2.39 -0.21
CA PHE A 148 6.57 -1.92 0.71
C PHE A 148 6.66 -2.72 2.01
N ASN A 149 6.97 -2.04 3.11
CA ASN A 149 6.96 -2.60 4.46
C ASN A 149 5.57 -2.41 5.09
N LEU A 150 4.75 -3.44 5.04
CA LEU A 150 3.37 -3.42 5.51
C LEU A 150 3.29 -3.57 7.03
N THR A 151 2.18 -3.09 7.62
CA THR A 151 1.92 -3.18 9.06
C THR A 151 0.53 -3.76 9.31
N LYS A 152 0.34 -4.46 10.43
CA LYS A 152 -0.95 -5.04 10.86
C LYS A 152 -1.58 -4.21 11.99
N ASN A 153 -2.07 -3.02 11.66
CA ASN A 153 -2.59 -2.04 12.62
C ASN A 153 -4.09 -1.73 12.49
N ARG A 154 -4.90 -2.55 11.79
CA ARG A 154 -6.34 -2.30 11.57
C ARG A 154 -7.16 -2.24 12.86
N ASP A 155 -6.80 -3.00 13.88
CA ASP A 155 -7.36 -2.97 15.22
C ASP A 155 -6.40 -3.74 16.12
N TYR A 156 -5.80 -3.06 17.10
CA TYR A 156 -4.76 -3.60 17.97
C TYR A 156 -5.28 -4.82 18.78
N GLY A 157 -5.19 -6.01 18.17
CA GLY A 157 -5.57 -7.28 18.77
C GLY A 157 -6.23 -8.23 17.76
N ARG A 158 -7.44 -7.92 17.29
CA ARG A 158 -8.32 -8.85 16.56
C ARG A 158 -7.67 -9.45 15.31
N TYR A 159 -6.91 -8.66 14.56
CA TYR A 159 -6.36 -9.04 13.25
C TYR A 159 -4.84 -9.23 13.24
N GLN A 160 -4.13 -8.98 14.34
CA GLN A 160 -2.66 -9.01 14.36
C GLN A 160 -2.08 -10.40 14.10
N GLN A 161 -2.82 -11.44 14.49
CA GLN A 161 -2.42 -12.85 14.33
C GLN A 161 -2.62 -13.35 12.90
N PHE A 162 -3.36 -12.62 12.07
CA PHE A 162 -3.74 -13.07 10.73
C PHE A 162 -2.54 -12.92 9.80
N ARG A 163 -2.25 -13.95 9.01
CA ARG A 163 -1.17 -13.89 8.01
C ARG A 163 -1.54 -12.97 6.86
N ILE A 164 -0.54 -12.29 6.31
CA ILE A 164 -0.70 -11.56 5.05
C ILE A 164 -0.59 -12.61 3.94
N ASN A 165 -1.72 -13.01 3.37
CA ASN A 165 -1.77 -13.95 2.22
C ASN A 165 -2.33 -13.27 0.96
N GLY A 166 -2.56 -11.97 1.02
CA GLY A 166 -2.89 -11.17 -0.14
C GLY A 166 -2.69 -9.68 0.11
N VAL A 167 -2.71 -8.91 -0.96
CA VAL A 167 -2.71 -7.45 -0.91
C VAL A 167 -3.75 -6.88 -1.84
N MET A 168 -4.30 -5.75 -1.41
CA MET A 168 -5.04 -4.86 -2.27
C MET A 168 -4.11 -3.74 -2.74
N VAL A 169 -4.01 -3.53 -4.04
CA VAL A 169 -3.12 -2.54 -4.65
C VAL A 169 -3.93 -1.55 -5.47
N MET A 170 -3.71 -0.25 -5.23
CA MET A 170 -4.44 0.83 -5.90
C MET A 170 -3.50 1.98 -6.21
N LYS A 171 -3.82 2.77 -7.23
CA LYS A 171 -3.26 4.12 -7.37
C LYS A 171 -3.97 5.06 -6.41
N GLU A 172 -3.21 5.92 -5.72
CA GLU A 172 -3.76 7.01 -4.93
C GLU A 172 -4.31 8.09 -5.86
N LYS A 173 -5.55 7.87 -6.27
CA LYS A 173 -6.34 8.76 -7.10
C LYS A 173 -7.75 8.82 -6.56
N SER A 174 -8.37 9.96 -6.78
CA SER A 174 -9.76 10.20 -6.44
C SER A 174 -10.68 9.79 -7.58
N TYR A 175 -11.83 9.23 -7.22
CA TYR A 175 -12.88 8.82 -8.16
C TYR A 175 -14.24 9.15 -7.56
N GLU A 176 -15.20 9.54 -8.40
CA GLU A 176 -16.58 9.75 -7.99
C GLU A 176 -17.30 8.41 -7.80
N PHE A 177 -17.51 7.97 -6.56
CA PHE A 177 -18.17 6.70 -6.28
C PHE A 177 -19.70 6.85 -6.20
N PRO A 178 -20.46 5.87 -6.72
CA PRO A 178 -21.92 5.91 -6.66
C PRO A 178 -22.42 5.69 -5.22
N SER A 179 -23.75 5.69 -5.06
CA SER A 179 -24.40 5.33 -3.79
C SER A 179 -23.86 3.99 -3.27
N PRO A 180 -23.60 3.86 -1.96
CA PRO A 180 -23.91 4.80 -0.87
C PRO A 180 -22.86 5.89 -0.59
N PHE A 181 -21.77 5.97 -1.36
CA PHE A 181 -20.75 7.00 -1.16
C PHE A 181 -21.23 8.39 -1.60
N ASN A 182 -21.79 8.47 -2.82
CA ASN A 182 -22.29 9.70 -3.46
C ASN A 182 -21.34 10.89 -3.37
N ARG A 183 -20.03 10.63 -3.53
CA ARG A 183 -18.97 11.64 -3.43
C ARG A 183 -17.68 11.15 -4.07
N GLU A 184 -16.79 12.10 -4.33
CA GLU A 184 -15.42 11.81 -4.71
C GLU A 184 -14.61 11.33 -3.50
N LEU A 185 -13.90 10.21 -3.65
CA LEU A 185 -13.02 9.63 -2.64
C LEU A 185 -11.75 9.09 -3.27
N ILE A 186 -10.68 9.06 -2.46
CA ILE A 186 -9.49 8.28 -2.80
C ILE A 186 -9.88 6.79 -2.82
N SER A 187 -9.37 6.07 -3.83
CA SER A 187 -9.64 4.64 -4.05
C SER A 187 -9.51 3.78 -2.79
N TYR A 188 -8.42 3.92 -2.04
CA TYR A 188 -8.19 3.13 -0.84
C TYR A 188 -9.11 3.52 0.32
N ASP A 189 -9.56 4.77 0.42
CA ASP A 189 -10.53 5.20 1.44
C ASP A 189 -11.88 4.53 1.20
N ALA A 190 -12.33 4.48 -0.06
CA ALA A 190 -13.55 3.77 -0.43
C ALA A 190 -13.46 2.27 -0.09
N TYR A 191 -12.29 1.65 -0.29
CA TYR A 191 -12.06 0.27 0.11
C TYR A 191 -12.08 0.04 1.62
N PHE A 192 -11.49 0.95 2.41
CA PHE A 192 -11.57 0.87 3.87
C PHE A 192 -13.02 1.00 4.35
N MET A 193 -13.78 1.94 3.81
CA MET A 193 -15.21 2.08 4.12
C MET A 193 -15.99 0.81 3.73
N CYS A 194 -15.78 0.24 2.54
CA CYS A 194 -16.33 -1.05 2.14
C CYS A 194 -16.01 -2.14 3.18
N SER A 195 -14.74 -2.30 3.51
CA SER A 195 -14.25 -3.36 4.39
C SER A 195 -14.74 -3.24 5.83
N ILE A 196 -14.89 -2.02 6.34
CA ILE A 196 -15.43 -1.75 7.68
C ILE A 196 -16.93 -2.06 7.71
N ASN A 197 -17.69 -1.65 6.69
CA ASN A 197 -19.14 -1.87 6.67
C ASN A 197 -19.51 -3.35 6.55
N VAL A 198 -18.75 -4.13 5.78
CA VAL A 198 -18.92 -5.59 5.74
C VAL A 198 -18.60 -6.24 7.08
N ASP A 199 -17.52 -5.84 7.73
CA ASP A 199 -17.09 -6.45 8.99
C ASP A 199 -17.99 -6.09 10.18
N LEU A 200 -18.39 -4.82 10.31
CA LEU A 200 -19.18 -4.34 11.46
C LEU A 200 -20.70 -4.52 11.28
N TYR A 201 -21.19 -4.37 10.05
CA TYR A 201 -22.63 -4.30 9.77
C TYR A 201 -23.12 -5.37 8.79
N ASN A 202 -22.22 -6.21 8.26
CA ASN A 202 -22.51 -7.16 7.17
C ASN A 202 -23.14 -6.47 5.95
N ASP A 203 -22.84 -5.19 5.73
CA ASP A 203 -23.36 -4.39 4.63
C ASP A 203 -22.37 -4.39 3.46
N ARG A 204 -22.79 -4.99 2.34
CA ARG A 204 -21.99 -5.12 1.11
C ARG A 204 -22.17 -3.98 0.13
N THR A 205 -23.14 -3.09 0.33
CA THR A 205 -23.48 -2.04 -0.64
C THR A 205 -22.30 -1.11 -0.94
N TYR A 206 -21.52 -0.74 0.08
CA TYR A 206 -20.27 0.01 -0.09
C TYR A 206 -19.23 -0.76 -0.91
N CYS A 207 -19.14 -2.08 -0.75
CA CYS A 207 -18.22 -2.89 -1.53
C CYS A 207 -18.66 -3.04 -2.98
N ASP A 208 -19.96 -3.15 -3.25
CA ASP A 208 -20.47 -3.22 -4.61
C ASP A 208 -20.25 -1.88 -5.35
N ALA A 209 -20.50 -0.75 -4.66
CA ALA A 209 -20.20 0.58 -5.17
C ALA A 209 -18.71 0.77 -5.44
N PHE A 210 -17.84 0.36 -4.52
CA PHE A 210 -16.39 0.38 -4.73
C PHE A 210 -15.96 -0.48 -5.93
N LYS A 211 -16.43 -1.73 -5.99
CA LYS A 211 -16.08 -2.68 -7.04
C LYS A 211 -16.52 -2.23 -8.42
N SER A 212 -17.64 -1.50 -8.52
CA SER A 212 -18.15 -0.99 -9.80
C SER A 212 -17.18 -0.07 -10.54
N LYS A 213 -16.21 0.55 -9.84
CA LYS A 213 -15.17 1.35 -10.48
C LYS A 213 -14.02 0.53 -11.05
N GLY A 214 -13.73 -0.63 -10.48
CA GLY A 214 -12.62 -1.48 -10.93
C GLY A 214 -11.24 -0.85 -10.74
N GLU A 215 -11.11 0.20 -9.93
CA GLU A 215 -9.87 0.95 -9.72
C GLU A 215 -9.00 0.33 -8.62
N TYR A 216 -8.76 -0.98 -8.75
CA TYR A 216 -7.96 -1.76 -7.82
C TYR A 216 -7.41 -3.02 -8.48
N PHE A 217 -6.39 -3.59 -7.86
CA PHE A 217 -5.90 -4.93 -8.15
C PHE A 217 -5.74 -5.72 -6.86
N TYR A 218 -6.40 -6.88 -6.78
CA TYR A 218 -6.20 -7.83 -5.71
C TYR A 218 -5.20 -8.91 -6.11
N LYS A 219 -4.20 -9.16 -5.27
CA LYS A 219 -3.19 -10.19 -5.48
C LYS A 219 -3.15 -11.10 -4.25
N SER A 220 -3.49 -12.37 -4.44
CA SER A 220 -3.21 -13.44 -3.47
C SER A 220 -1.81 -14.03 -3.66
N PHE A 221 -1.26 -14.60 -2.58
CA PHE A 221 0.05 -15.25 -2.52
C PHE A 221 -0.08 -16.74 -2.21
#